data_AF-A0A1E5VTW0-F1
#
_entry.id   AF-A0A1E5VTW0-F1
#
_cell.length_a   1.000
_cell.length_b   1.000
_cell.length_c   1.000
_cell.angle_alpha   90.00
_cell.angle_beta   90.00
_cell.angle_gamma   90.00
#
_symmetry.space_group_name_H-M   'P 1'
#
loop_
_entity.id
_entity.type
_entity.pdbx_description
1 polymer ?
#
loop_
_entity_poly.entity_id
_entity_poly.type
_entity_poly.pdbx_seq_one_letter_code
_entity_poly.pdbx_strand_id
1 'polypeptide(L)'
;MSISSCLADSKKFCCAVSLATLLFCILTARFLTQLTVLKASDRFNINSQLEHLQAKYVGTGHADLTRFEWAVNIQRDSYASYIGHYPMMAYFSIAENESIGRERYNFMQV
;
A
#
# COMPACT_ATOMS: atom_id res chain seq x y z
N MET A 1 23.89 11.33 70.07
CA MET A 1 23.98 11.52 68.61
C MET A 1 23.23 10.37 67.94
N SER A 2 21.99 10.62 67.54
CA SER A 2 21.05 9.60 67.09
C SER A 2 21.33 9.22 65.63
N ILE A 3 21.83 8.01 65.41
CA ILE A 3 21.98 7.37 64.08
C ILE A 3 20.60 7.01 63.47
N SER A 4 19.53 6.99 64.29
CA SER A 4 18.17 6.59 63.89
C SER A 4 17.45 7.57 62.95
N SER A 5 17.72 8.88 63.02
CA SER A 5 17.08 9.87 62.13
C SER A 5 17.63 9.86 60.70
N CYS A 6 18.80 9.26 60.46
CA CYS A 6 19.42 9.19 59.13
C CYS A 6 18.84 8.04 58.27
N LEU A 7 18.32 6.97 58.89
CA LEU A 7 17.81 5.80 58.19
C LEU A 7 16.41 6.02 57.57
N ALA A 8 15.62 6.94 58.13
CA ALA A 8 14.27 7.28 57.65
C ALA A 8 14.28 8.07 56.32
N ASP A 9 15.33 8.85 56.04
CA ASP A 9 15.48 9.60 54.78
C ASP A 9 15.97 8.71 53.62
N SER A 10 16.76 7.66 53.90
CA SER A 10 17.24 6.73 52.85
C SER A 10 16.12 5.89 52.21
N LYS A 11 15.10 5.49 53.00
CA LYS A 11 13.96 4.69 52.49
C LYS A 11 13.02 5.51 51.61
N LYS A 12 12.82 6.80 51.91
CA LYS A 12 12.03 7.71 51.07
C LYS A 12 12.72 7.96 49.74
N PHE A 13 14.05 8.11 49.73
CA PHE A 13 14.83 8.28 48.52
C PHE A 13 14.81 7.03 47.63
N CYS A 14 14.94 5.82 48.21
CA CYS A 14 14.92 4.56 47.46
C CYS A 14 13.54 4.23 46.85
N CYS A 15 12.44 4.55 47.56
CA CYS A 15 11.08 4.36 47.06
C CYS A 15 10.71 5.37 45.95
N ALA A 16 11.15 6.64 46.09
CA ALA A 16 10.95 7.67 45.08
C ALA A 16 11.73 7.40 43.79
N VAL A 17 12.96 6.87 43.89
CA VAL A 17 13.75 6.47 42.71
C VAL A 17 13.06 5.33 41.96
N SER A 18 12.48 4.34 42.66
CA SER A 18 11.75 3.22 42.03
C SER A 18 10.45 3.64 41.35
N LEU A 19 9.67 4.54 41.98
CA LEU A 19 8.48 5.14 41.38
C LEU A 19 8.81 6.05 40.18
N ALA A 20 9.92 6.79 40.24
CA ALA A 20 10.37 7.65 39.15
C ALA A 20 10.86 6.84 37.94
N THR A 21 11.60 5.75 38.12
CA THR A 21 11.96 4.84 37.01
C THR A 21 10.75 4.11 36.45
N LEU A 22 9.78 3.69 37.28
CA LEU A 22 8.53 3.10 36.81
C LEU A 22 7.69 4.11 36.01
N LEU A 23 7.52 5.34 36.51
CA LEU A 23 6.83 6.41 35.77
C LEU A 23 7.55 6.77 34.47
N PHE A 24 8.88 6.86 34.49
CA PHE A 24 9.68 7.09 33.28
C PHE A 24 9.52 5.95 32.27
N CYS A 25 9.50 4.69 32.71
CA CYS A 25 9.29 3.53 31.86
C CYS A 25 7.85 3.47 31.29
N ILE A 26 6.84 3.85 32.08
CA ILE A 26 5.44 3.94 31.64
C ILE A 26 5.25 5.10 30.64
N LEU A 27 5.89 6.25 30.87
CA LEU A 27 5.86 7.42 29.98
C LEU A 27 6.57 7.12 28.65
N THR A 28 7.73 6.46 28.67
CA THR A 28 8.43 6.05 27.43
C THR A 28 7.68 4.95 26.68
N ALA A 29 7.07 3.98 27.38
CA ALA A 29 6.22 2.96 26.76
C ALA A 29 4.96 3.59 26.11
N ARG A 30 4.30 4.52 26.80
CA ARG A 30 3.16 5.27 26.24
C ARG A 30 3.55 6.13 25.03
N PHE A 31 4.72 6.76 25.07
CA PHE A 31 5.25 7.53 23.94
C PHE A 31 5.57 6.65 22.73
N LEU A 32 6.18 5.48 22.96
CA LEU A 32 6.44 4.49 21.91
C LEU A 32 5.14 3.91 21.33
N THR A 33 4.12 3.62 22.15
CA THR A 33 2.81 3.18 21.64
C THR A 33 2.08 4.27 20.85
N GLN A 34 2.24 5.55 21.21
CA GLN A 34 1.65 6.65 20.46
C GLN A 34 2.33 6.83 19.09
N LEU A 35 3.66 6.66 19.05
CA LEU A 35 4.45 6.72 17.81
C LEU A 35 4.12 5.57 16.86
N THR A 36 3.88 4.35 17.37
CA THR A 36 3.48 3.21 16.52
C THR A 36 2.08 3.38 15.94
N VAL A 37 1.13 3.95 16.69
CA VAL A 37 -0.24 4.24 16.21
C VAL A 37 -0.24 5.31 15.12
N LEU A 38 0.51 6.41 15.27
CA LEU A 38 0.63 7.45 14.24
C LEU A 38 1.27 6.90 12.94
N LYS A 39 2.35 6.12 13.07
CA LYS A 39 2.97 5.47 11.90
C LYS A 39 2.03 4.51 11.19
N ALA A 40 1.13 3.84 11.92
CA ALA A 40 0.12 2.97 11.33
C ALA A 40 -1.00 3.77 10.64
N SER A 41 -1.47 4.89 11.21
CA SER A 41 -2.50 5.72 10.58
C SER A 41 -2.03 6.33 9.26
N ASP A 42 -0.77 6.77 9.18
CA ASP A 42 -0.19 7.28 7.93
C ASP A 42 -0.12 6.19 6.86
N ARG A 43 0.16 4.94 7.24
CA ARG A 43 0.17 3.79 6.32
C ARG A 43 -1.21 3.47 5.78
N PHE A 44 -2.25 3.51 6.62
CA PHE A 44 -3.64 3.34 6.16
C PHE A 44 -4.09 4.47 5.24
N ASN A 45 -3.66 5.71 5.52
CA ASN A 45 -3.97 6.87 4.68
C ASN A 45 -3.26 6.84 3.32
N ILE A 46 -2.04 6.28 3.25
CA ILE A 46 -1.33 6.07 1.98
C ILE A 46 -2.02 4.98 1.17
N ASN A 47 -2.41 3.88 1.81
CA ASN A 47 -3.07 2.77 1.12
C ASN A 47 -4.45 3.16 0.54
N SER A 48 -5.25 3.94 1.27
CA SER A 48 -6.55 4.41 0.76
C SER A 48 -6.44 5.33 -0.46
N GLN A 49 -5.41 6.19 -0.50
CA GLN A 49 -5.13 7.03 -1.66
C GLN A 49 -4.66 6.21 -2.87
N LEU A 50 -3.84 5.18 -2.63
CA LEU A 50 -3.40 4.26 -3.68
C LEU A 50 -4.57 3.46 -4.27
N GLU A 51 -5.45 2.92 -3.42
CA GLU A 51 -6.65 2.20 -3.86
C GLU A 51 -7.59 3.10 -4.67
N HIS A 52 -7.74 4.38 -4.28
CA HIS A 52 -8.53 5.34 -5.04
C HIS A 52 -7.94 5.61 -6.43
N LEU A 53 -6.62 5.74 -6.55
CA LEU A 53 -5.95 5.94 -7.83
C LEU A 53 -6.03 4.68 -8.70
N GLN A 54 -5.92 3.49 -8.11
CA GLN A 54 -6.06 2.21 -8.80
C GLN A 54 -7.49 1.99 -9.33
N ALA A 55 -8.50 2.47 -8.60
CA ALA A 55 -9.88 2.43 -9.08
C ALA A 55 -10.15 3.37 -10.27
N LYS A 56 -9.33 4.43 -10.44
CA LYS A 56 -9.50 5.42 -11.51
C LYS A 56 -8.91 4.96 -12.85
N TYR A 57 -7.77 4.26 -12.80
CA TYR A 57 -7.04 3.85 -14.00
C TYR A 57 -7.06 2.33 -14.14
N VAL A 58 -7.88 1.84 -15.06
CA VAL A 58 -7.96 0.41 -15.36
C VAL A 58 -6.61 -0.06 -15.88
N GLY A 59 -6.10 -1.19 -15.34
CA GLY A 59 -4.82 -1.77 -15.73
C GLY A 59 -3.65 -1.50 -14.79
N THR A 60 -3.81 -0.67 -13.75
CA THR A 60 -2.75 -0.44 -12.76
C THR A 60 -2.51 -1.69 -11.91
N GLY A 61 -1.26 -2.14 -11.85
CA GLY A 61 -0.87 -3.31 -11.07
C GLY A 61 -0.86 -3.08 -9.54
N HIS A 62 -1.03 -4.16 -8.79
CA HIS A 62 -0.77 -4.23 -7.34
C HIS A 62 0.06 -5.47 -7.01
N ALA A 63 0.61 -5.54 -5.80
CA ALA A 63 1.54 -6.60 -5.41
C ALA A 63 0.95 -8.02 -5.49
N ASP A 64 -0.36 -8.13 -5.26
CA ASP A 64 -1.10 -9.41 -5.29
C ASP A 64 -1.74 -9.73 -6.65
N LEU A 65 -1.38 -8.98 -7.70
CA LEU A 65 -1.97 -9.16 -9.02
C LEU A 65 -1.49 -10.48 -9.64
N THR A 66 -2.44 -11.29 -10.09
CA THR A 66 -2.11 -12.60 -10.67
C THR A 66 -1.51 -12.46 -12.07
N ARG A 67 -0.67 -13.43 -12.47
CA ARG A 67 -0.11 -13.47 -13.84
C ARG A 67 -1.21 -13.44 -14.92
N PHE A 68 -2.34 -14.08 -14.64
CA PHE A 68 -3.47 -14.12 -15.57
C PHE A 68 -4.10 -12.74 -15.76
N GLU A 69 -4.42 -12.04 -14.67
CA GLU A 69 -4.99 -10.69 -14.75
C GLU A 69 -4.05 -9.70 -15.43
N TRP A 70 -2.74 -9.82 -15.17
CA TRP A 70 -1.73 -9.04 -15.90
C TRP A 70 -1.79 -9.30 -17.41
N ALA A 71 -1.77 -10.58 -17.80
CA ALA A 71 -1.79 -10.97 -19.20
C ALA A 71 -3.04 -10.47 -19.93
N VAL A 72 -4.20 -10.55 -19.28
CA VAL A 72 -5.47 -10.06 -19.84
C VAL A 72 -5.46 -8.54 -20.01
N ASN A 73 -4.87 -7.80 -19.07
CA ASN A 73 -4.72 -6.35 -19.22
C ASN A 73 -3.83 -5.99 -20.42
N ILE A 74 -2.69 -6.66 -20.58
CA ILE A 74 -1.81 -6.48 -21.73
C ILE A 74 -2.50 -6.83 -23.05
N GLN A 75 -3.25 -7.93 -23.09
CA GLN A 75 -3.99 -8.34 -24.28
C GLN A 75 -5.05 -7.30 -24.68
N ARG A 76 -5.81 -6.78 -23.70
CA ARG A 76 -6.82 -5.75 -23.94
C ARG A 76 -6.21 -4.46 -24.49
N ASP A 77 -5.10 -4.02 -23.93
CA ASP A 77 -4.40 -2.80 -24.38
C ASP A 77 -3.80 -2.96 -25.78
N SER A 78 -3.33 -4.18 -26.10
CA SER A 78 -2.84 -4.53 -27.44
C SER A 78 -3.97 -4.46 -28.47
N TYR A 79 -5.12 -5.09 -28.20
CA TYR A 79 -6.28 -5.02 -29.10
C TYR A 79 -6.83 -3.61 -29.27
N ALA A 80 -6.90 -2.83 -28.18
CA ALA A 80 -7.29 -1.43 -28.26
C ALA A 80 -6.36 -0.63 -29.19
N SER A 81 -5.05 -0.90 -29.14
CA SER A 81 -4.06 -0.28 -30.02
C SER A 81 -4.24 -0.70 -31.49
N TYR A 82 -4.55 -1.97 -31.75
CA TYR A 82 -4.79 -2.46 -33.12
C TYR A 82 -6.03 -1.81 -33.76
N ILE A 83 -7.09 -1.62 -32.97
CA ILE A 83 -8.33 -0.99 -33.45
C ILE A 83 -8.16 0.53 -33.63
N GLY A 84 -7.37 1.18 -32.76
CA GLY A 84 -7.12 2.62 -32.81
C GLY A 84 -6.20 3.05 -33.95
N HIS A 85 -5.26 2.19 -34.37
CA HIS A 85 -4.27 2.50 -35.41
C HIS A 85 -4.65 1.85 -36.74
N TYR A 86 -5.15 2.65 -37.67
CA TYR A 86 -5.51 2.21 -39.02
C TYR A 86 -4.44 1.36 -39.75
N PRO A 87 -3.13 1.70 -39.77
CA PRO A 87 -2.15 0.89 -40.48
C PRO A 87 -1.98 -0.50 -39.88
N MET A 88 -2.16 -0.64 -38.56
CA MET A 88 -2.06 -1.92 -37.88
C MET A 88 -3.26 -2.81 -38.21
N MET A 89 -4.47 -2.24 -38.20
CA MET A 89 -5.68 -2.94 -38.63
C MET A 89 -5.60 -3.38 -40.09
N ALA A 90 -5.07 -2.52 -40.98
CA ALA A 90 -4.89 -2.85 -42.38
C ALA A 90 -3.90 -4.02 -42.56
N TYR A 91 -2.80 -4.03 -41.82
CA TYR A 91 -1.84 -5.14 -41.84
C TYR A 91 -2.48 -6.49 -41.49
N PHE A 92 -3.28 -6.54 -40.42
CA PHE A 92 -3.99 -7.76 -40.03
C PHE A 92 -5.03 -8.20 -41.07
N SER A 93 -5.78 -7.25 -41.63
CA SER A 93 -6.78 -7.56 -42.67
C SER A 93 -6.17 -8.16 -43.93
N ILE A 94 -4.96 -7.74 -44.30
CA ILE A 94 -4.21 -8.28 -45.43
C ILE A 94 -3.67 -9.68 -45.09
N ALA A 95 -3.17 -9.87 -43.86
CA ALA A 95 -2.61 -11.15 -43.42
C ALA A 95 -3.67 -12.26 -43.35
N GLU A 96 -4.87 -11.95 -42.84
CA GLU A 96 -5.98 -12.90 -42.73
C GLU A 96 -6.85 -12.96 -43.99
N ASN A 97 -6.62 -12.05 -44.95
CA ASN A 97 -7.38 -11.93 -46.19
C ASN A 97 -8.90 -11.74 -45.95
N GLU A 98 -9.22 -10.94 -44.94
CA GLU A 98 -10.59 -10.61 -44.56
C GLU A 98 -10.84 -9.11 -44.65
N SER A 99 -12.12 -8.73 -44.73
CA SER A 99 -12.48 -7.31 -44.76
C SER A 99 -12.08 -6.62 -43.44
N ILE A 100 -11.59 -5.38 -43.52
CA ILE A 100 -11.21 -4.56 -42.35
C ILE A 100 -12.35 -4.49 -41.31
N GLY A 101 -13.60 -4.44 -41.76
CA GLY A 101 -14.77 -4.42 -40.88
C GLY A 101 -14.98 -5.72 -40.10
N ARG A 102 -14.69 -6.88 -40.71
CA ARG A 102 -14.76 -8.18 -40.05
C ARG A 102 -13.66 -8.34 -39.01
N GLU A 103 -12.42 -7.98 -39.35
CA GLU A 103 -11.31 -8.02 -38.39
C GLU A 103 -11.54 -7.11 -37.19
N ARG A 104 -12.08 -5.91 -37.43
CA ARG A 104 -12.48 -5.02 -36.34
C ARG A 104 -13.55 -5.64 -35.44
N TYR A 105 -14.54 -6.33 -36.01
CA TYR A 105 -15.56 -7.05 -35.25
C TYR A 105 -14.95 -8.22 -34.45
N ASN A 106 -14.04 -8.97 -35.06
CA ASN A 106 -13.32 -10.07 -34.43
C ASN A 106 -12.58 -9.60 -33.17
N PHE A 107 -11.82 -8.49 -33.25
CA PHE A 107 -11.11 -7.93 -32.11
C PHE A 107 -12.00 -7.32 -31.01
N MET A 108 -13.26 -6.95 -31.32
CA MET A 108 -14.22 -6.46 -30.32
C MET A 108 -14.98 -7.59 -29.61
N GLN A 109 -15.00 -8.80 -30.18
CA GLN A 109 -15.71 -9.94 -29.62
C GLN A 109 -14.90 -10.68 -28.53
N VAL A 110 -13.59 -10.42 -28.44
CA VAL A 110 -12.66 -11.05 -27.49
C VAL A 110 -12.76 -10.42 -26.10
#